data_AF-A0A938MQM3-F1
#
_entry.id   AF-A0A938MQM3-F1
#
_cell.length_a   1.000
_cell.length_b   1.000
_cell.length_c   1.000
_cell.angle_alpha   90.00
_cell.angle_beta   90.00
_cell.angle_gamma   90.00
#
_symmetry.space_group_name_H-M   'P 1'
#
loop_
_entity.id
_entity.type
_entity.pdbx_description
1 polymer ?
#
loop_
_entity_poly.entity_id
_entity_poly.type
_entity_poly.pdbx_seq_one_letter_code
_entity_poly.pdbx_strand_id
1 'polypeptide(L)'
;MSDDISSGDQSGRRWQPLSSVQRRVVGVLIEKAKTTPDSYPMTLNALTNGCNQKSNRSPHMDLSGDEVEQALEELREMGAVAEIQSSGRVAKFRHYMYEWLGVDKAELAVMAELLLRGEQTVGELRSRAARMEPIADLSALRP
;
A
#
# COMPACT_ATOMS: atom_id res chain seq x y z
N MET A 1 -35.85 -25.80 3.16
CA MET A 1 -34.53 -25.80 2.50
C MET A 1 -34.03 -24.39 2.60
N SER A 2 -33.37 -24.11 3.72
CA SER A 2 -32.82 -22.80 4.06
C SER A 2 -31.31 -23.01 4.05
N ASP A 3 -30.65 -22.46 3.03
CA ASP A 3 -29.19 -22.47 2.97
C ASP A 3 -28.69 -21.39 3.94
N ASP A 4 -28.30 -21.86 5.12
CA ASP A 4 -27.63 -21.09 6.16
C ASP A 4 -26.18 -20.87 5.72
N ILE A 5 -25.88 -19.69 5.16
CA ILE A 5 -24.52 -19.31 4.81
C ILE A 5 -23.77 -19.05 6.11
N SER A 6 -23.00 -20.06 6.51
CA SER A 6 -22.02 -20.06 7.59
C SER A 6 -21.26 -18.73 7.65
N SER A 7 -21.54 -17.98 8.72
CA SER A 7 -20.80 -16.80 9.15
C SER A 7 -19.37 -17.21 9.51
N GLY A 8 -18.44 -16.97 8.58
CA GLY A 8 -17.01 -17.17 8.82
C GLY A 8 -16.52 -16.27 9.94
N ASP A 9 -15.79 -16.86 10.87
CA ASP A 9 -15.10 -16.23 11.99
C ASP A 9 -14.35 -14.93 11.57
N GLN A 10 -14.85 -13.78 12.03
CA GLN A 10 -14.25 -12.45 11.80
C GLN A 10 -13.35 -11.99 12.96
N SER A 11 -12.94 -12.87 13.89
CA SER A 11 -12.27 -12.44 15.12
C SER A 11 -10.74 -12.25 15.04
N GLY A 12 -10.13 -12.32 13.85
CA GLY A 12 -8.67 -12.26 13.69
C GLY A 12 -8.09 -11.32 12.61
N ARG A 13 -8.91 -10.68 11.75
CA ARG A 13 -8.39 -9.78 10.71
C ARG A 13 -8.31 -8.34 11.19
N ARG A 14 -7.09 -7.80 11.21
CA ARG A 14 -6.82 -6.37 11.45
C ARG A 14 -7.12 -5.49 10.23
N TRP A 15 -7.04 -6.08 9.03
CA TRP A 15 -7.25 -5.34 7.78
C TRP A 15 -8.71 -5.32 7.36
N GLN A 16 -9.07 -4.26 6.63
CA GLN A 16 -10.39 -4.06 6.04
C GLN A 16 -10.29 -3.57 4.58
N PRO A 17 -11.35 -3.68 3.77
CA PRO A 17 -11.31 -3.26 2.37
C PRO A 17 -10.94 -1.77 2.22
N LEU A 18 -10.00 -1.49 1.32
CA LEU A 18 -9.56 -0.13 1.00
C LEU A 18 -10.29 0.43 -0.24
N SER A 19 -10.61 1.73 -0.22
CA SER A 19 -11.08 2.50 -1.39
C SER A 19 -9.97 2.64 -2.44
N SER A 20 -10.31 3.06 -3.66
CA SER A 20 -9.33 3.25 -4.74
C SER A 20 -8.23 4.26 -4.36
N VAL A 21 -8.61 5.37 -3.71
CA VAL A 21 -7.69 6.41 -3.25
C VAL A 21 -6.79 5.87 -2.12
N GLN A 22 -7.37 5.19 -1.13
CA GLN A 22 -6.60 4.59 -0.02
C GLN A 22 -5.59 3.55 -0.51
N ARG A 23 -5.97 2.69 -1.47
CA ARG A 23 -5.05 1.73 -2.10
C ARG A 23 -3.87 2.43 -2.78
N ARG A 24 -4.16 3.52 -3.50
CA ARG A 24 -3.12 4.33 -4.15
C ARG A 24 -2.17 4.92 -3.11
N VAL A 25 -2.70 5.59 -2.10
CA VAL A 25 -1.92 6.23 -1.03
C VAL A 25 -1.02 5.22 -0.32
N VAL A 26 -1.56 4.10 0.12
CA VAL A 26 -0.78 3.10 0.86
C VAL A 26 0.23 2.38 -0.03
N GLY A 27 -0.13 2.11 -1.30
CA GLY A 27 0.79 1.55 -2.29
C GLY A 27 2.00 2.45 -2.53
N VAL A 28 1.80 3.77 -2.59
CA VAL A 28 2.91 4.74 -2.73
C VAL A 28 3.79 4.75 -1.48
N LEU A 29 3.20 4.73 -0.28
CA LEU A 29 3.97 4.67 0.96
C LEU A 29 4.86 3.41 1.01
N ILE A 30 4.33 2.24 0.64
CA ILE A 30 5.10 0.99 0.58
C ILE A 30 6.22 1.10 -0.47
N GLU A 31 5.91 1.53 -1.69
CA GLU A 31 6.87 1.67 -2.78
C GLU A 31 8.05 2.56 -2.36
N LYS A 32 7.76 3.74 -1.78
CA LYS A 32 8.80 4.70 -1.40
C LYS A 32 9.58 4.27 -0.16
N ALA A 33 8.96 3.59 0.80
CA ALA A 33 9.68 3.01 1.93
C ALA A 33 10.75 2.00 1.47
N LYS A 34 10.45 1.21 0.42
CA LYS A 34 11.38 0.19 -0.10
C LYS A 34 12.39 0.73 -1.11
N THR A 35 12.00 1.66 -1.97
CA THR A 35 12.84 2.11 -3.09
C THR A 35 13.58 3.43 -2.84
N THR A 36 13.07 4.26 -1.93
CA THR A 36 13.62 5.59 -1.66
C THR A 36 13.58 5.90 -0.15
N PRO A 37 14.30 5.12 0.68
CA PRO A 37 14.21 5.23 2.15
C PRO A 37 14.60 6.61 2.68
N ASP A 38 15.51 7.32 2.01
CA ASP A 38 15.93 8.68 2.38
C ASP A 38 14.80 9.72 2.31
N SER A 39 13.77 9.44 1.50
CA SER A 39 12.59 10.29 1.33
C SER A 39 11.41 9.85 2.20
N TYR A 40 11.61 8.86 3.07
CA TYR A 40 10.60 8.29 3.95
C TYR A 40 10.91 8.60 5.43
N PRO A 41 9.92 8.96 6.27
CA PRO A 41 8.49 9.09 6.00
C PRO A 41 8.15 10.30 5.11
N MET A 42 7.04 10.20 4.37
CA MET A 42 6.68 11.14 3.30
C MET A 42 5.79 12.28 3.78
N THR A 43 5.95 13.49 3.25
CA THR A 43 5.00 14.59 3.47
C THR A 43 3.74 14.41 2.60
N LEU A 44 2.64 15.12 2.92
CA LEU A 44 1.42 15.12 2.10
C LEU A 44 1.73 15.45 0.63
N ASN A 45 2.46 16.53 0.38
CA ASN A 45 2.84 16.93 -0.99
C ASN A 45 3.66 15.86 -1.72
N ALA A 46 4.63 15.22 -1.05
CA ALA A 46 5.41 14.14 -1.66
C ALA A 46 4.51 12.95 -2.02
N LEU A 47 3.53 12.65 -1.16
CA LEU A 47 2.60 11.55 -1.35
C LEU A 47 1.62 11.83 -2.49
N THR A 48 1.04 13.04 -2.57
CA THR A 48 0.19 13.47 -3.69
C THR A 48 0.93 13.35 -5.03
N ASN A 49 2.16 13.84 -5.11
CA ASN A 49 3.01 13.68 -6.30
C ASN A 49 3.29 12.20 -6.62
N GLY A 50 3.52 11.37 -5.60
CA GLY A 50 3.69 9.93 -5.76
C GLY A 50 2.44 9.21 -6.27
N CYS A 51 1.26 9.65 -5.85
CA CYS A 51 -0.03 9.11 -6.27
C CYS A 51 -0.32 9.37 -7.76
N ASN A 52 0.10 10.55 -8.25
CA ASN A 52 -0.17 11.04 -9.60
C ASN A 52 0.99 10.77 -10.58
N GLN A 53 1.95 9.89 -10.24
CA GLN A 53 3.02 9.53 -11.17
C GLN A 53 2.46 8.89 -12.45
N LYS A 54 3.05 9.23 -13.60
CA LYS A 54 2.65 8.69 -14.92
C LYS A 54 3.09 7.25 -15.13
N SER A 55 4.17 6.83 -14.47
CA SER A 55 4.69 5.47 -14.52
C SER A 55 4.27 4.71 -13.28
N ASN A 56 4.23 3.38 -13.40
CA ASN A 56 3.97 2.47 -12.28
C ASN A 56 2.62 2.68 -11.58
N ARG A 57 1.63 3.25 -12.28
CA ARG A 57 0.25 3.44 -11.81
C ARG A 57 -0.71 2.93 -12.88
N SER A 58 -1.71 2.14 -12.46
CA SER A 58 -2.84 1.76 -13.31
C SER A 58 -4.09 1.60 -12.42
N PRO A 59 -5.15 2.41 -12.61
CA PRO A 59 -5.24 3.52 -13.58
C PRO A 59 -4.33 4.69 -13.19
N HIS A 60 -4.00 5.55 -14.14
CA HIS A 60 -3.47 6.87 -13.81
C HIS A 60 -4.56 7.66 -13.06
N MET A 61 -4.16 8.40 -12.02
CA MET A 61 -5.06 9.25 -11.24
C MET A 61 -4.51 10.68 -11.21
N ASP A 62 -5.40 11.63 -10.97
CA ASP A 62 -5.08 13.04 -10.74
C ASP A 62 -5.75 13.47 -9.43
N LEU A 63 -5.17 13.04 -8.31
CA LEU A 63 -5.69 13.30 -6.98
C LEU A 63 -5.24 14.67 -6.48
N SER A 64 -6.16 15.40 -5.88
CA SER A 64 -5.88 16.62 -5.12
C SER A 64 -5.16 16.34 -3.80
N GLY A 65 -4.61 17.38 -3.18
CA GLY A 65 -4.05 17.29 -1.83
C GLY A 65 -5.09 16.85 -0.80
N ASP A 66 -6.29 17.43 -0.88
CA ASP A 66 -7.39 17.18 0.05
C ASP A 66 -7.89 15.73 -0.03
N GLU A 67 -7.98 15.15 -1.23
CA GLU A 67 -8.35 13.73 -1.40
C GLU A 67 -7.32 12.78 -0.77
N VAL A 68 -6.03 13.12 -0.89
CA VAL A 68 -4.94 12.33 -0.29
C VAL A 68 -4.91 12.50 1.23
N GLU A 69 -5.18 13.71 1.73
CA GLU A 69 -5.26 14.00 3.16
C GLU A 69 -6.44 13.26 3.82
N GLN A 70 -7.62 13.31 3.20
CA GLN A 70 -8.80 12.58 3.66
C GLN A 70 -8.51 11.06 3.71
N ALA A 71 -7.89 10.50 2.67
CA ALA A 71 -7.54 9.08 2.66
C ALA A 71 -6.48 8.72 3.71
N LEU A 72 -5.53 9.63 4.01
CA LEU A 72 -4.55 9.43 5.08
C LEU A 72 -5.22 9.39 6.46
N GLU A 73 -6.19 10.27 6.73
CA GLU A 73 -6.90 10.27 8.00
C GLU A 73 -7.71 8.97 8.17
N GLU A 74 -8.45 8.56 7.15
CA GLU A 74 -9.17 7.29 7.17
C GLU A 74 -8.21 6.11 7.40
N LEU A 75 -7.08 6.04 6.69
CA LEU A 75 -6.06 4.99 6.86
C LEU A 75 -5.43 4.99 8.26
N ARG A 76 -5.34 6.15 8.92
CA ARG A 76 -4.88 6.26 10.31
C ARG A 76 -5.89 5.69 11.29
N GLU A 77 -7.18 5.98 11.08
CA GLU A 77 -8.26 5.38 11.88
C GLU A 77 -8.26 3.85 11.74
N MET A 78 -7.92 3.31 10.56
CA MET A 78 -7.76 1.86 10.35
C MET A 78 -6.48 1.26 10.97
N GLY A 79 -5.56 2.10 11.47
CA GLY A 79 -4.24 1.67 11.94
C GLY A 79 -3.27 1.24 10.83
N ALA A 80 -3.58 1.52 9.56
CA ALA A 80 -2.73 1.16 8.42
C ALA A 80 -1.58 2.16 8.19
N VAL A 81 -1.76 3.42 8.63
CA VAL A 81 -0.82 4.52 8.49
C VAL A 81 -0.67 5.26 9.82
N ALA A 82 0.48 5.88 10.06
CA ALA A 82 0.68 6.84 11.14
C ALA A 82 1.29 8.15 10.63
N GLU A 83 0.83 9.24 11.23
CA GLU A 83 1.53 10.51 11.20
C GLU A 83 2.70 10.49 12.20
N ILE A 84 3.85 11.00 11.78
CA ILE A 84 5.08 11.10 12.55
C ILE A 84 5.31 12.56 12.87
N GLN A 85 5.31 12.86 14.16
CA GLN A 85 5.76 14.15 14.66
C GLN A 85 7.27 14.26 14.44
N SER A 86 7.64 15.03 13.42
CA SER A 86 9.02 15.43 13.17
C SER A 86 9.32 16.72 13.95
N SER A 87 10.60 17.00 14.22
CA SER A 87 11.03 18.28 14.79
C SER A 87 10.71 19.49 13.88
N GLY A 88 10.38 19.26 12.61
CA GLY A 88 9.90 20.27 11.67
C GLY A 88 8.38 20.42 11.67
N ARG A 89 7.89 21.57 11.17
CA ARG A 89 6.45 21.92 11.14
C ARG A 89 5.60 21.07 10.18
N VAL A 90 6.21 20.27 9.32
CA VAL A 90 5.49 19.54 8.26
C VAL A 90 5.24 18.10 8.69
N ALA A 91 3.97 17.70 8.74
CA ALA A 91 3.55 16.33 9.01
C ALA A 91 4.16 15.35 8.00
N LYS A 92 4.60 14.20 8.50
CA LYS A 92 5.13 13.09 7.69
C LYS A 92 4.36 11.82 7.99
N PHE A 93 4.21 10.94 7.00
CA PHE A 93 3.38 9.74 7.09
C PHE A 93 4.19 8.49 6.81
N ARG A 94 3.92 7.43 7.57
CA ARG A 94 4.49 6.09 7.42
C ARG A 94 3.39 5.03 7.42
N HIS A 95 3.61 3.90 6.75
CA HIS A 95 2.71 2.76 6.75
C HIS A 95 3.06 1.73 7.85
N TYR A 96 2.06 0.94 8.26
CA TYR A 96 2.17 -0.25 9.12
C TYR A 96 1.76 -1.55 8.41
N MET A 97 1.83 -1.55 7.08
CA MET A 97 1.30 -2.63 6.24
C MET A 97 1.89 -4.02 6.49
N TYR A 98 3.09 -4.14 7.07
CA TYR A 98 3.63 -5.45 7.46
C TYR A 98 2.74 -6.09 8.53
N GLU A 99 2.51 -5.36 9.63
CA GLU A 99 1.70 -5.83 10.76
C GLU A 99 0.19 -5.80 10.45
N TRP A 100 -0.24 -4.84 9.62
CA TRP A 100 -1.65 -4.67 9.28
C TRP A 100 -2.16 -5.77 8.34
N LEU A 101 -1.36 -6.17 7.34
CA LEU A 101 -1.69 -7.31 6.46
C LEU A 101 -1.20 -8.66 7.01
N GLY A 102 -0.21 -8.67 7.92
CA GLY A 102 0.41 -9.90 8.41
C GLY A 102 1.30 -10.56 7.36
N VAL A 103 2.11 -9.76 6.65
CA VAL A 103 2.91 -10.18 5.50
C VAL A 103 4.40 -9.89 5.69
N ASP A 104 5.25 -10.65 5.00
CA ASP A 104 6.69 -10.45 4.98
C ASP A 104 7.14 -9.38 3.94
N LYS A 105 8.46 -9.27 3.73
CA LYS A 105 9.05 -8.30 2.82
C LYS A 105 8.74 -8.54 1.35
N ALA A 106 8.77 -9.80 0.89
CA ALA A 106 8.52 -10.15 -0.49
C ALA A 106 7.02 -10.06 -0.80
N GLU A 107 6.20 -10.57 0.10
CA GLU A 107 4.74 -10.47 0.03
C GLU A 107 4.28 -9.01 -0.01
N LEU A 108 4.85 -8.14 0.84
CA LEU A 108 4.50 -6.72 0.82
C LEU A 108 4.90 -6.03 -0.50
N ALA A 109 6.02 -6.44 -1.12
CA ALA A 109 6.42 -5.91 -2.43
C ALA A 109 5.42 -6.32 -3.53
N VAL A 110 4.92 -7.56 -3.49
CA VAL A 110 3.85 -8.02 -4.39
C VAL A 110 2.56 -7.24 -4.15
N MET A 111 2.17 -7.06 -2.88
CA MET A 111 0.98 -6.29 -2.51
C MET A 111 1.07 -4.85 -3.02
N ALA A 112 2.23 -4.20 -2.93
CA ALA A 112 2.42 -2.86 -3.48
C ALA A 112 2.18 -2.80 -5.00
N GLU A 113 2.70 -3.75 -5.77
CA GLU A 113 2.44 -3.78 -7.23
C GLU A 113 0.95 -4.00 -7.54
N LEU A 114 0.26 -4.87 -6.80
CA LEU A 114 -1.18 -5.10 -6.96
C LEU A 114 -2.01 -3.85 -6.60
N LEU A 115 -1.65 -3.16 -5.53
CA LEU A 115 -2.31 -1.91 -5.11
C LEU A 115 -2.11 -0.78 -6.12
N LEU A 116 -0.92 -0.71 -6.75
CA LEU A 116 -0.55 0.37 -7.66
C LEU A 116 -0.99 0.14 -9.11
N ARG A 117 -1.10 -1.11 -9.56
CA ARG A 117 -1.38 -1.44 -10.97
C ARG A 117 -2.49 -2.47 -11.21
N GLY A 118 -3.12 -2.98 -10.16
CA GLY A 118 -4.17 -3.99 -10.27
C GLY A 118 -3.64 -5.37 -10.69
N GLU A 119 -4.50 -6.12 -11.36
CA GLU A 119 -4.21 -7.49 -11.81
C GLU A 119 -3.02 -7.53 -12.77
N GLN A 120 -2.13 -8.49 -12.55
CA GLN A 120 -0.89 -8.67 -13.29
C GLN A 120 -0.59 -10.16 -13.38
N THR A 121 0.11 -10.56 -14.44
CA THR A 121 0.62 -11.94 -14.52
C THR A 121 1.67 -12.19 -13.45
N VAL A 122 1.86 -13.45 -13.04
CA VAL A 122 2.88 -13.82 -12.04
C VAL A 122 4.30 -13.41 -12.51
N GLY A 123 4.58 -13.50 -13.81
CA GLY A 123 5.85 -13.06 -14.40
C GLY A 123 6.07 -11.55 -14.27
N GLU A 124 5.04 -10.75 -14.50
CA GLU A 124 5.09 -9.30 -14.28
C GLU A 124 5.27 -8.96 -12.81
N LEU A 125 4.51 -9.59 -11.90
CA LEU A 125 4.62 -9.36 -10.46
C LEU A 125 6.02 -9.64 -9.97
N ARG A 126 6.62 -10.79 -10.33
CA ARG A 126 7.99 -11.11 -9.96
C ARG A 126 8.97 -10.03 -10.42
N SER A 127 8.94 -9.67 -11.70
CA SER A 127 9.88 -8.69 -12.27
C SER A 127 9.71 -7.30 -11.64
N ARG A 128 8.46 -6.89 -11.39
CA ARG A 128 8.15 -5.55 -10.90
C ARG A 128 8.39 -5.41 -9.39
N ALA A 129 7.95 -6.39 -8.59
CA ALA A 129 8.18 -6.44 -7.16
C ALA A 129 9.67 -6.66 -6.81
N ALA A 130 10.45 -7.31 -7.68
CA ALA A 130 11.90 -7.47 -7.50
C ALA A 130 12.68 -6.15 -7.39
N ARG A 131 12.11 -5.03 -7.85
CA ARG A 131 12.70 -3.68 -7.67
C ARG A 131 12.54 -3.14 -6.24
N MET A 132 11.58 -3.66 -5.50
CA MET A 132 11.27 -3.28 -4.12
C MET A 132 11.87 -4.25 -3.11
N GLU A 133 11.88 -5.55 -3.42
CA GLU A 133 12.47 -6.60 -2.59
C GLU A 133 12.98 -7.73 -3.49
N PRO A 134 14.21 -8.26 -3.31
CA PRO A 134 14.70 -9.36 -4.14
C PRO A 134 13.80 -10.59 -4.07
N ILE A 135 13.42 -11.13 -5.24
CA ILE A 135 12.62 -12.36 -5.38
C ILE A 135 13.40 -13.35 -6.24
N ALA A 136 13.82 -14.47 -5.64
CA ALA A 136 14.73 -15.43 -6.25
C ALA A 136 14.22 -15.94 -7.61
N ASP A 137 13.01 -16.50 -7.62
CA ASP A 137 12.40 -17.08 -8.80
C ASP A 137 10.86 -17.04 -8.73
N LEU A 138 10.20 -17.61 -9.74
CA LEU A 138 8.73 -17.67 -9.79
C LEU A 138 8.13 -18.62 -8.76
N SER A 139 8.89 -19.58 -8.24
CA SER A 139 8.39 -20.52 -7.23
C SER A 139 8.19 -19.82 -5.89
N ALA A 140 8.98 -18.78 -5.60
CA ALA A 140 8.81 -17.92 -4.43
C ALA A 140 7.48 -17.12 -4.41
N LEU A 141 6.72 -17.10 -5.51
CA LEU A 141 5.41 -16.46 -5.59
C LEU A 141 4.24 -17.44 -5.67
N ARG A 142 4.51 -18.75 -5.58
CA ARG A 142 3.47 -19.77 -5.57
C ARG A 142 3.08 -20.08 -4.12
N PRO A 143 1.78 -20.20 -3.82
CA PRO A 143 1.30 -20.61 -2.50
C PRO A 143 1.66 -22.05 -2.16
#